data_AF-A0A8S8Z2Z3-F1
#
_entry.id   AF-A0A8S8Z2Z3-F1
#
_cell.length_a   1.000
_cell.length_b   1.000
_cell.length_c   1.000
_cell.angle_alpha   90.00
_cell.angle_beta   90.00
_cell.angle_gamma   90.00
#
_symmetry.space_group_name_H-M   'P 1'
#
loop_
_entity.id
_entity.type
_entity.pdbx_description
1 polymer ?
#
loop_
_entity_poly.entity_id
_entity_poly.type
_entity_poly.pdbx_seq_one_letter_code
_entity_poly.pdbx_strand_id
1 'polypeptide(L)'
;MDNYEFLEAPIGQVDNKLMKTIEDDMRENLRNMITSGSSYNDVESHILMINNDLKTAQAAIASGPAPKAAAAAPAPAPTPAPPPQHQQQRKHNK
;
A
#
# COMPACT_ATOMS: atom_id res chain seq x y z
N MET A 1 -4.66 -27.04 -2.97
CA MET A 1 -5.55 -25.86 -3.14
C MET A 1 -4.69 -24.76 -3.74
N ASP A 2 -4.37 -24.91 -5.02
CA ASP A 2 -3.42 -24.04 -5.72
C ASP A 2 -4.11 -22.78 -6.28
N ASN A 3 -5.43 -22.70 -6.13
CA ASN A 3 -6.27 -21.62 -6.64
C ASN A 3 -5.97 -20.22 -6.07
N TYR A 4 -5.20 -20.11 -4.98
CA TYR A 4 -4.85 -18.82 -4.37
C TYR A 4 -3.53 -18.22 -4.91
N GLU A 5 -2.66 -19.02 -5.54
CA GLU A 5 -1.31 -18.58 -5.95
C GLU A 5 -1.34 -17.41 -6.95
N PHE A 6 -2.32 -17.41 -7.86
CA PHE A 6 -2.54 -16.31 -8.81
C PHE A 6 -2.92 -14.97 -8.13
N LEU A 7 -3.56 -15.04 -6.96
CA LEU A 7 -4.05 -13.86 -6.24
C LEU A 7 -3.00 -13.29 -5.29
N GLU A 8 -2.02 -14.09 -4.87
CA GLU A 8 -1.03 -13.71 -3.86
C GLU A 8 -0.22 -12.48 -4.25
N ALA A 9 0.44 -12.51 -5.41
CA ALA A 9 1.34 -11.42 -5.81
C ALA A 9 0.62 -10.08 -6.02
N PRO A 10 -0.52 -9.99 -6.73
CA PRO A 10 -1.26 -8.74 -6.87
C PRO A 10 -1.73 -8.15 -5.54
N ILE A 11 -2.22 -8.99 -4.61
CA ILE A 11 -2.71 -8.54 -3.31
C ILE A 11 -1.53 -8.14 -2.43
N GLY A 12 -0.46 -8.93 -2.40
CA GLY A 12 0.73 -8.69 -1.59
C GLY A 12 1.47 -7.41 -1.94
N GLN A 13 1.36 -6.92 -3.18
CA GLN A 13 1.90 -5.63 -3.60
C GLN A 13 1.18 -4.42 -3.00
N VAL A 14 -0.11 -4.55 -2.67
CA VAL A 14 -0.92 -3.46 -2.12
C VAL A 14 -1.16 -3.59 -0.62
N ASP A 15 -1.36 -4.82 -0.12
CA ASP A 15 -1.56 -5.13 1.29
C ASP A 15 -1.12 -6.57 1.59
N ASN A 16 0.13 -6.72 2.03
CA ASN A 16 0.71 -8.01 2.39
C ASN A 16 0.03 -8.66 3.62
N LYS A 17 -0.51 -7.86 4.54
CA LYS A 17 -1.20 -8.40 5.71
C LYS A 17 -2.53 -9.03 5.28
N LEU A 18 -3.31 -8.30 4.48
CA LEU A 18 -4.56 -8.81 3.92
C LEU A 18 -4.33 -10.06 3.07
N MET A 19 -3.29 -10.06 2.23
CA MET A 19 -2.87 -11.24 1.46
C MET A 19 -2.65 -12.46 2.35
N LYS A 20 -1.94 -12.31 3.48
CA LYS A 20 -1.65 -13.42 4.38
C LYS A 20 -2.88 -13.90 5.13
N THR A 21 -3.73 -12.97 5.59
CA THR A 21 -5.02 -13.30 6.21
C THR A 21 -5.88 -14.16 5.28
N ILE A 22 -6.06 -13.75 4.02
CA ILE A 22 -6.86 -14.51 3.05
C ILE A 22 -6.22 -15.88 2.75
N GLU A 23 -4.89 -15.95 2.66
CA GLU A 23 -4.17 -17.21 2.45
C GLU A 23 -4.49 -18.21 3.57
N ASP A 24 -4.30 -17.80 4.83
CA ASP A 24 -4.51 -18.65 6.00
C ASP A 24 -5.99 -19.02 6.15
N ASP A 25 -6.90 -18.07 5.92
CA ASP A 25 -8.34 -18.31 5.99
C ASP A 25 -8.86 -19.30 4.94
N MET A 26 -8.34 -19.22 3.72
CA MET A 26 -8.72 -20.12 2.62
C MET A 26 -8.01 -21.48 2.67
N ARG A 27 -6.70 -21.51 2.93
CA ARG A 27 -5.90 -22.76 2.87
C ARG A 27 -5.98 -23.59 4.14
N GLU A 28 -5.93 -22.94 5.30
CA GLU A 28 -5.83 -23.62 6.59
C GLU A 28 -7.18 -23.64 7.30
N ASN A 29 -7.77 -22.48 7.59
CA ASN A 29 -8.95 -22.40 8.45
C ASN A 29 -10.17 -23.05 7.81
N LEU A 30 -10.50 -22.68 6.57
CA LEU A 30 -11.64 -23.27 5.85
C LEU A 30 -11.47 -24.78 5.66
N ARG A 31 -10.25 -25.23 5.33
CA ARG A 31 -9.94 -26.66 5.21
C ARG A 31 -10.19 -27.36 6.53
N ASN A 32 -9.64 -26.83 7.62
CA ASN A 32 -9.77 -27.41 8.95
C ASN A 32 -11.23 -27.49 9.40
N MET A 33 -12.04 -26.45 9.11
CA MET A 33 -13.48 -26.46 9.40
C MET A 33 -14.21 -27.57 8.63
N ILE A 34 -13.95 -27.70 7.33
CA ILE A 34 -14.56 -28.75 6.49
C ILE A 34 -14.13 -30.14 6.98
N THR A 35 -12.85 -30.36 7.24
CA THR A 35 -12.33 -31.67 7.66
C THR A 35 -12.75 -32.05 9.08
N SER A 36 -12.98 -31.07 9.94
CA SER A 36 -13.42 -31.28 11.32
C SER A 36 -14.94 -31.41 11.45
N GLY A 37 -15.69 -31.25 10.35
CA GLY A 37 -17.15 -31.33 10.36
C GLY A 37 -17.82 -30.17 11.08
N SER A 38 -17.25 -28.96 10.99
CA SER A 38 -17.89 -27.74 11.47
C SER A 38 -19.30 -27.59 10.87
N SER A 39 -20.18 -26.88 11.58
CA SER A 39 -21.56 -26.73 11.12
C SER A 39 -21.62 -25.96 9.80
N TYR A 40 -22.66 -26.21 9.01
CA TYR A 40 -22.90 -25.48 7.78
C TYR A 40 -22.87 -23.95 8.00
N ASN A 41 -23.50 -23.47 9.07
CA ASN A 41 -23.58 -22.03 9.37
C ASN A 41 -22.21 -21.42 9.68
N ASP A 42 -21.33 -22.17 10.34
CA ASP A 42 -19.97 -21.70 10.64
C ASP A 42 -19.14 -21.62 9.36
N VAL A 43 -19.20 -22.68 8.54
CA VAL A 43 -18.51 -22.72 7.24
C VAL A 43 -19.00 -21.61 6.32
N GLU A 44 -20.31 -21.40 6.24
CA GLU A 44 -20.91 -20.33 5.44
C GLU A 44 -20.46 -18.94 5.93
N SER A 45 -20.48 -18.71 7.25
CA SER A 45 -20.00 -17.44 7.82
C SER A 45 -18.53 -17.18 7.50
N HIS A 46 -17.69 -18.22 7.56
CA HIS A 46 -16.27 -18.11 7.21
C HIS A 46 -16.05 -17.82 5.72
N ILE A 47 -16.83 -18.47 4.84
CA ILE A 47 -16.82 -18.17 3.39
C ILE A 47 -17.24 -16.72 3.12
N LEU A 48 -18.24 -16.20 3.83
CA LEU A 48 -18.66 -14.80 3.72
C LEU A 48 -17.55 -13.84 4.15
N MET A 49 -16.79 -14.16 5.21
CA MET A 49 -15.62 -13.38 5.62
C MET A 49 -14.55 -13.34 4.53
N ILE A 50 -14.16 -14.51 3.99
CA ILE A 50 -13.19 -14.62 2.88
C ILE A 50 -13.65 -13.77 1.68
N ASN A 51 -14.93 -13.83 1.32
CA ASN A 51 -15.46 -13.04 0.20
C ASN A 51 -15.38 -11.53 0.45
N ASN A 52 -15.55 -11.07 1.68
CA ASN A 52 -15.42 -9.66 2.03
C ASN A 52 -13.95 -9.20 1.97
N ASP A 53 -13.02 -10.03 2.41
CA ASP A 53 -11.59 -9.74 2.32
C ASP A 53 -11.11 -9.71 0.86
N LEU A 54 -11.58 -10.65 0.03
CA LEU A 54 -11.31 -10.65 -1.41
C LEU A 54 -11.85 -9.38 -2.10
N LYS A 55 -13.03 -8.89 -1.71
CA LYS A 55 -13.56 -7.61 -2.21
C LYS A 55 -12.70 -6.43 -1.77
N THR A 56 -12.23 -6.44 -0.53
CA THR A 56 -11.34 -5.41 0.00
C THR A 56 -10.01 -5.40 -0.77
N ALA A 57 -9.45 -6.58 -1.02
CA ALA A 57 -8.23 -6.75 -1.80
C ALA A 57 -8.42 -6.26 -3.25
N GLN A 58 -9.54 -6.61 -3.88
CA GLN A 58 -9.87 -6.12 -5.22
C GLN A 58 -9.97 -4.59 -5.26
N ALA A 59 -10.61 -3.97 -4.27
CA ALA A 59 -10.69 -2.52 -4.17
C ALA A 59 -9.31 -1.87 -4.02
N ALA A 60 -8.44 -2.46 -3.19
CA ALA A 60 -7.06 -1.98 -2.99
C ALA A 60 -6.22 -2.08 -4.27
N ILE A 61 -6.36 -3.17 -5.04
CA ILE A 61 -5.71 -3.32 -6.34
C ILE A 61 -6.25 -2.27 -7.34
N ALA A 62 -7.57 -2.07 -7.38
CA ALA A 62 -8.21 -1.13 -8.29
C ALA A 62 -7.85 0.34 -8.00
N SER A 63 -7.61 0.69 -6.74
CA SER A 63 -7.11 2.02 -6.37
C SER A 63 -5.65 2.26 -6.75
N GLY A 64 -4.94 1.21 -7.20
CA GLY A 64 -3.49 1.20 -7.39
C GLY A 64 -2.75 1.28 -6.05
N PRO A 65 -1.42 1.08 -6.06
CA PRO A 65 -0.62 1.41 -4.89
C PRO A 65 -0.85 2.89 -4.59
N ALA A 66 -1.25 3.20 -3.35
CA ALA A 66 -1.21 4.57 -2.85
C ALA A 66 0.15 5.14 -3.25
N PRO A 67 0.24 6.36 -3.83
CA PRO A 67 1.53 6.92 -4.19
C PRO A 67 2.37 6.85 -2.93
N LYS A 68 3.41 6.00 -2.97
CA LYS A 68 4.41 5.87 -1.90
C LYS A 68 4.73 7.31 -1.54
N ALA A 69 4.25 7.75 -0.37
CA ALA A 69 4.28 9.15 0.02
C ALA A 69 5.64 9.66 -0.39
N ALA A 70 5.65 10.60 -1.35
CA ALA A 70 6.85 11.06 -1.99
C ALA A 70 7.85 11.28 -0.86
N ALA A 71 8.90 10.45 -0.83
CA ALA A 71 10.03 10.67 0.04
C ALA A 71 10.35 12.14 -0.13
N ALA A 72 10.18 12.90 0.95
CA ALA A 72 10.15 14.34 0.94
C ALA A 72 11.24 14.85 -0.01
N ALA A 73 10.82 15.30 -1.19
CA ALA A 73 11.68 16.15 -1.98
C ALA A 73 11.93 17.34 -1.06
N PRO A 74 13.19 17.64 -0.68
CA PRO A 74 13.43 18.89 0.01
C PRO A 74 12.87 19.98 -0.90
N ALA A 75 12.00 20.82 -0.34
CA ALA A 75 11.49 21.99 -1.03
C ALA A 75 12.66 22.69 -1.74
N PRO A 76 12.50 23.17 -2.99
CA PRO A 76 13.54 23.99 -3.60
C PRO A 76 13.82 25.15 -2.64
N ALA A 77 15.05 25.23 -2.15
CA ALA A 77 15.47 26.30 -1.27
C ALA A 77 15.10 27.65 -1.91
N PRO A 78 14.60 28.63 -1.14
CA PRO A 78 14.37 29.96 -1.69
C PRO A 78 15.71 30.50 -2.19
N THR A 79 15.75 30.87 -3.46
CA THR A 79 16.88 31.55 -4.10
C THR A 79 17.29 32.73 -3.21
N PRO A 80 18.55 32.84 -2.75
CA PRO A 80 18.98 34.04 -2.05
C PRO A 80 18.96 35.20 -3.03
N ALA A 81 18.27 36.28 -2.65
CA ALA A 81 18.27 37.55 -3.37
C ALA A 81 19.73 38.03 -3.60
N PRO A 82 20.02 38.68 -4.75
CA PRO A 82 21.37 39.18 -5.00
C PRO A 82 21.74 40.28 -4.00
N PRO A 83 22.99 40.32 -3.50
CA PRO A 83 23.42 41.36 -2.58
C PRO A 83 23.46 42.74 -3.27
N PRO A 84 23.20 43.84 -2.55
CA PRO A 84 23.24 45.18 -3.10
C PRO A 84 24.66 45.54 -3.57
N GLN A 85 24.78 45.93 -4.84
CA GLN A 85 26.03 46.44 -5.39
C GLN A 85 26.35 47.79 -4.74
N HIS A 86 27.38 47.82 -3.88
CA HIS A 86 27.98 49.07 -3.43
C HIS A 86 28.66 49.74 -4.64
N GLN A 87 28.10 50.88 -5.08
CA GLN A 87 28.74 51.76 -6.05
C GLN A 87 30.06 52.26 -5.47
N GLN A 88 31.17 51.74 -5.98
CA GLN A 88 32.49 52.23 -5.64
C GLN A 88 32.73 53.55 -6.37
N GLN A 89 32.58 54.64 -5.63
CA GLN A 89 32.93 55.99 -6.06
C GLN A 89 34.40 56.01 -6.50
N ARG A 90 34.63 56.20 -7.81
CA ARG A 90 35.95 56.55 -8.33
C ARG A 90 36.27 57.99 -7.93
N LYS A 91 36.96 58.14 -6.80
CA LYS A 91 37.64 59.39 -6.45
C LYS A 91 38.75 59.61 -7.47
N HIS A 92 38.55 60.61 -8.34
CA HIS A 92 39.59 61.18 -9.18
C HIS A 92 40.56 61.93 -8.27
N ASN A 93 41.85 61.55 -8.33
CA ASN A 93 42.93 62.32 -7.74
C ASN A 93 43.79 62.85 -8.89
N LYS A 94 43.71 64.15 -9.14
CA LYS A 94 44.76 64.92 -9.81
C LYS A 94 44.82 66.30 -9.18
#